data_AF-A0A848YXN6-F1
#
_entry.id   AF-A0A848YXN6-F1
#
_cell.length_a   1.000
_cell.length_b   1.000
_cell.length_c   1.000
_cell.angle_alpha   90.00
_cell.angle_beta   90.00
_cell.angle_gamma   90.00
#
_symmetry.space_group_name_H-M   'P 1'
#
loop_
_entity.id
_entity.type
_entity.pdbx_description
1 polymer ?
#
loop_
_entity_poly.entity_id
_entity_poly.type
_entity_poly.pdbx_seq_one_letter_code
_entity_poly.pdbx_strand_id
1 'polypeptide(L)'
;MSKSRNKIELPVDVDEIVALLISDMTIEHRITMANMTDQEFDMLYDYVSPLLLDEFMIWTENPALLESCFSTIESENRNGYEPARVILDRVRTKLYKRYGVITAP
;
A
#
# COMPACT_ATOMS: atom_id res chain seq x y z
N MET A 1 -30.24 22.50 7.93
CA MET A 1 -30.16 21.34 7.02
C MET A 1 -28.69 21.02 6.81
N SER A 2 -28.34 19.74 6.94
CA SER A 2 -27.04 19.22 7.35
C SER A 2 -25.91 19.42 6.31
N LYS A 3 -24.72 19.80 6.79
CA LYS A 3 -23.47 19.76 6.01
C LYS A 3 -23.28 18.34 5.47
N SER A 4 -23.26 18.20 4.14
CA SER A 4 -22.86 16.95 3.49
C SER A 4 -21.45 16.61 3.95
N ARG A 5 -21.28 15.47 4.62
CA ARG A 5 -19.95 14.94 4.95
C ARG A 5 -19.29 14.67 3.60
N ASN A 6 -18.15 15.30 3.33
CA ASN A 6 -17.32 14.96 2.18
C ASN A 6 -17.18 13.44 2.15
N LYS A 7 -17.71 12.81 1.10
CA LYS A 7 -17.43 11.40 0.81
C LYS A 7 -15.94 11.38 0.52
N ILE A 8 -15.13 10.91 1.46
CA ILE A 8 -13.72 10.64 1.20
C ILE A 8 -13.75 9.62 0.06
N GLU A 9 -13.34 10.04 -1.14
CA GLU A 9 -13.32 9.16 -2.29
C GLU A 9 -12.27 8.09 -2.01
N LEU A 10 -12.71 6.82 -1.96
CA LEU A 10 -11.79 5.70 -1.82
C LEU A 10 -10.88 5.66 -3.06
N PRO A 11 -9.58 5.39 -2.90
CA PRO A 11 -8.67 5.24 -4.03
C PRO A 11 -9.14 4.09 -4.91
N VAL A 12 -9.12 4.29 -6.22
CA VAL A 12 -9.64 3.31 -7.19
C VAL A 12 -8.57 2.41 -7.77
N ASP A 13 -7.29 2.74 -7.56
CA ASP A 13 -6.16 1.96 -8.04
C ASP A 13 -4.96 1.96 -7.08
N VAL A 14 -4.01 1.05 -7.35
CA VAL A 14 -2.80 0.87 -6.54
C VAL A 14 -1.93 2.13 -6.48
N ASP A 15 -1.86 2.92 -7.55
CA ASP A 15 -1.00 4.11 -7.56
C ASP A 15 -1.61 5.27 -6.75
N GLU A 16 -2.94 5.39 -6.72
CA GLU A 16 -3.67 6.35 -5.88
C GLU A 16 -3.50 6.03 -4.39
N ILE A 17 -3.78 4.80 -3.95
CA ILE A 17 -3.61 4.42 -2.54
C ILE A 17 -2.14 4.57 -2.09
N VAL A 18 -1.19 4.23 -2.96
CA VAL A 18 0.24 4.42 -2.67
C VAL A 18 0.58 5.90 -2.51
N ALA A 19 0.01 6.78 -3.33
CA ALA A 19 0.23 8.22 -3.22
C ALA A 19 -0.34 8.77 -1.90
N LEU A 20 -1.53 8.32 -1.49
CA LEU A 20 -2.16 8.69 -0.21
C LEU A 20 -1.33 8.22 0.98
N LEU A 21 -0.95 6.94 1.01
CA LEU A 21 -0.12 6.39 2.09
C LEU A 21 1.21 7.15 2.22
N ILE A 22 1.86 7.43 1.10
CA ILE A 22 3.11 8.20 1.11
C ILE A 22 2.86 9.64 1.57
N SER A 23 1.79 10.31 1.15
CA SER A 23 1.53 11.70 1.56
C SER A 23 1.35 11.84 3.07
N ASP A 24 0.77 10.83 3.71
CA ASP A 24 0.47 10.81 5.14
C ASP A 24 1.68 10.46 6.02
N MET A 25 2.76 9.92 5.44
CA MET A 25 3.99 9.62 6.15
C MET A 25 4.84 10.87 6.43
N THR A 26 5.49 10.93 7.60
CA THR A 26 6.55 11.92 7.84
C THR A 26 7.77 11.62 6.96
N ILE A 27 8.66 12.59 6.78
CA ILE A 27 9.93 12.36 6.04
C ILE A 27 10.75 11.25 6.71
N GLU A 28 10.76 11.22 8.04
CA GLU A 28 11.45 10.18 8.82
C GLU A 28 10.89 8.79 8.51
N HIS A 29 9.57 8.60 8.57
CA HIS A 29 8.95 7.31 8.24
C HIS A 29 9.24 6.87 6.81
N ARG A 30 9.25 7.80 5.85
CA ARG A 30 9.61 7.53 4.45
C ARG A 30 11.04 7.02 4.31
N ILE A 31 11.99 7.65 4.99
CA ILE A 31 13.40 7.25 4.97
C ILE A 31 13.58 5.90 5.67
N THR A 32 12.95 5.69 6.82
CA THR A 32 13.01 4.42 7.56
C THR A 32 12.48 3.28 6.70
N MET A 33 11.26 3.40 6.17
CA MET A 33 10.65 2.36 5.34
C MET A 33 11.43 2.10 4.04
N ALA A 34 12.04 3.14 3.45
CA ALA A 34 12.90 2.97 2.28
C ALA A 34 14.13 2.09 2.55
N ASN A 35 14.65 2.09 3.78
CA ASN A 35 15.90 1.44 4.15
C ASN A 35 15.70 0.24 5.11
N MET A 36 14.46 -0.16 5.39
CA MET A 36 14.16 -1.39 6.12
C MET A 36 14.76 -2.60 5.40
N THR A 37 15.29 -3.53 6.17
CA THR A 37 15.58 -4.89 5.70
C THR A 37 14.29 -5.61 5.34
N ASP A 38 14.39 -6.71 4.60
CA ASP A 38 13.21 -7.51 4.24
C ASP A 38 12.51 -8.07 5.48
N GLN A 39 13.25 -8.49 6.51
CA GLN A 39 12.68 -8.96 7.76
C GLN A 39 11.90 -7.86 8.51
N GLU A 40 12.44 -6.65 8.58
CA GLU A 40 11.74 -5.52 9.20
C GLU A 40 10.48 -5.14 8.42
N PHE A 41 10.56 -5.20 7.10
CA PHE A 41 9.43 -4.95 6.23
C PHE A 41 8.34 -6.01 6.36
N ASP A 42 8.71 -7.29 6.49
CA ASP A 42 7.76 -8.38 6.72
C ASP A 42 7.03 -8.21 8.07
N MET A 43 7.74 -7.82 9.13
CA MET A 43 7.11 -7.51 10.42
C MET A 43 6.16 -6.32 10.34
N LEU A 44 6.53 -5.27 9.59
CA LEU A 44 5.65 -4.14 9.33
C LEU A 44 4.39 -4.61 8.60
N TYR A 45 4.56 -5.38 7.53
CA TYR A 45 3.49 -5.95 6.72
C TYR A 45 2.47 -6.72 7.58
N ASP A 46 2.94 -7.63 8.44
CA ASP A 46 2.07 -8.43 9.31
C ASP A 46 1.21 -7.56 10.23
N TYR A 47 1.77 -6.44 10.70
CA TYR A 47 1.09 -5.51 11.58
C TYR A 47 0.08 -4.60 10.85
N VAL A 48 0.46 -4.05 9.70
CA VAL A 48 -0.36 -3.02 9.02
C VAL A 48 -1.39 -3.58 8.06
N SER A 49 -1.22 -4.82 7.56
CA SER A 49 -2.09 -5.38 6.53
C SER A 49 -3.57 -5.44 6.94
N PRO A 50 -3.93 -5.90 8.15
CA PRO A 50 -5.34 -5.93 8.56
C PRO A 50 -5.97 -4.53 8.60
N LEU A 51 -5.21 -3.53 9.05
CA LEU A 51 -5.68 -2.14 9.14
C LEU A 51 -5.88 -1.54 7.75
N LEU A 52 -4.91 -1.75 6.85
CA LEU A 52 -4.96 -1.24 5.48
C LEU A 52 -6.11 -1.87 4.70
N LEU A 53 -6.34 -3.17 4.84
CA LEU A 53 -7.45 -3.85 4.17
C LEU A 53 -8.83 -3.35 4.64
N ASP A 54 -8.97 -3.08 5.94
CA ASP A 54 -10.21 -2.57 6.54
C ASP A 54 -10.45 -1.10 6.20
N GLU A 55 -9.44 -0.23 6.35
CA GLU A 55 -9.53 1.21 6.11
C GLU A 55 -9.96 1.54 4.67
N PHE A 56 -9.43 0.80 3.70
CA PHE A 56 -9.74 1.00 2.29
C PHE A 56 -10.81 0.05 1.75
N MET A 57 -11.44 -0.74 2.64
CA MET A 57 -12.55 -1.63 2.35
C MET A 57 -12.28 -2.56 1.15
N ILE A 58 -11.04 -3.05 1.04
CA ILE A 58 -10.53 -3.72 -0.16
C ILE A 58 -11.34 -4.98 -0.48
N TRP A 59 -11.76 -5.72 0.54
CA TRP A 59 -12.52 -6.96 0.36
C TRP A 59 -14.04 -6.75 0.20
N THR A 60 -14.55 -5.56 0.51
CA THR A 60 -16.00 -5.34 0.68
C THR A 60 -16.56 -4.28 -0.27
N GLU A 61 -16.09 -3.04 -0.18
CA GLU A 61 -16.70 -1.89 -0.85
C GLU A 61 -15.79 -1.23 -1.91
N ASN A 62 -14.58 -1.76 -2.14
CA ASN A 62 -13.64 -1.22 -3.12
C ASN A 62 -13.17 -2.24 -4.18
N PRO A 63 -14.07 -2.75 -5.02
CA PRO A 63 -13.72 -3.72 -6.06
C PRO A 63 -12.76 -3.16 -7.12
N ALA A 64 -12.77 -1.84 -7.35
CA ALA A 64 -11.88 -1.20 -8.32
C ALA A 64 -10.41 -1.32 -7.89
N LEU A 65 -10.10 -0.97 -6.63
CA LEU A 65 -8.76 -1.12 -6.08
C LEU A 65 -8.35 -2.59 -6.00
N LEU A 66 -9.27 -3.47 -5.61
CA LEU A 66 -9.01 -4.90 -5.56
C LEU A 66 -8.61 -5.46 -6.93
N GLU A 67 -9.37 -5.14 -7.99
CA GLU A 67 -9.01 -5.51 -9.36
C GLU A 67 -7.69 -4.87 -9.82
N SER A 68 -7.42 -3.63 -9.41
CA SER A 68 -6.14 -2.97 -9.70
C SER A 68 -4.97 -3.74 -9.11
N CYS A 69 -5.09 -4.28 -7.89
CA CYS A 69 -4.08 -5.14 -7.30
C CYS A 69 -3.84 -6.38 -8.18
N PHE A 70 -4.91 -7.03 -8.64
CA PHE A 70 -4.82 -8.24 -9.47
C PHE A 70 -4.36 -8.02 -10.92
N SER A 71 -4.25 -6.78 -11.39
CA SER A 71 -4.04 -6.45 -12.81
C SER A 71 -2.77 -7.05 -13.42
N THR A 72 -1.75 -7.37 -12.61
CA THR A 72 -0.48 -7.94 -13.07
C THR A 72 -0.36 -9.45 -12.84
N ILE A 73 -1.44 -10.12 -12.44
CA ILE A 73 -1.41 -11.53 -12.04
C ILE A 73 -2.27 -12.36 -12.96
N GLU A 74 -1.66 -13.41 -13.49
CA GLU A 74 -2.38 -14.46 -14.21
C GLU A 74 -3.42 -15.09 -13.28
N SER A 75 -4.65 -15.30 -13.79
CA SER A 75 -5.81 -15.71 -12.98
C SER A 75 -5.58 -16.96 -12.12
N GLU A 76 -4.67 -17.84 -12.56
CA GLU A 76 -4.32 -19.10 -11.90
C GLU A 76 -3.51 -18.89 -10.61
N ASN A 77 -2.86 -17.73 -10.46
CA ASN A 77 -2.01 -17.38 -9.32
C ASN A 77 -2.71 -16.43 -8.32
N ARG A 78 -4.02 -16.22 -8.46
CA ARG A 78 -4.79 -15.36 -7.55
C ARG A 78 -5.05 -15.99 -6.17
N ASN A 79 -4.91 -17.31 -6.04
CA ASN A 79 -5.03 -18.00 -4.75
C ASN A 79 -3.81 -17.72 -3.88
N GLY A 80 -4.02 -17.21 -2.66
CA GLY A 80 -2.94 -16.78 -1.76
C GLY A 80 -2.35 -15.41 -2.09
N TYR A 81 -3.01 -14.66 -2.98
CA TYR A 81 -2.61 -13.29 -3.27
C TYR A 81 -3.07 -12.32 -2.19
N GLU A 82 -2.15 -11.48 -1.74
CA GLU A 82 -2.34 -10.53 -0.64
C GLU A 82 -2.33 -9.09 -1.17
N PRO A 83 -3.49 -8.42 -1.37
CA PRO A 83 -3.56 -7.06 -1.91
C PRO A 83 -2.74 -6.05 -1.10
N ALA A 84 -2.75 -6.19 0.23
CA ALA A 84 -1.95 -5.36 1.12
C ALA A 84 -0.46 -5.45 0.81
N ARG A 85 0.03 -6.65 0.44
CA ARG A 85 1.44 -6.86 0.11
C ARG A 85 1.82 -6.08 -1.13
N VAL A 86 0.97 -6.10 -2.16
CA VAL A 86 1.24 -5.38 -3.41
C VAL A 86 1.21 -3.87 -3.23
N ILE A 87 0.29 -3.36 -2.42
CA ILE A 87 0.25 -1.94 -2.08
C ILE A 87 1.53 -1.55 -1.33
N LEU A 88 1.91 -2.29 -0.28
CA LEU A 88 3.07 -1.98 0.55
C LEU A 88 4.40 -2.16 -0.20
N ASP A 89 4.54 -3.18 -1.04
CA ASP A 89 5.71 -3.39 -1.90
C ASP A 89 5.85 -2.22 -2.90
N ARG A 90 4.73 -1.72 -3.43
CA ARG A 90 4.74 -0.54 -4.31
C ARG A 90 5.13 0.73 -3.54
N VAL A 91 4.65 0.91 -2.31
CA VAL A 91 5.10 2.01 -1.42
C VAL A 91 6.61 1.91 -1.21
N ARG A 92 7.11 0.75 -0.74
CA ARG A 92 8.54 0.52 -0.47
C ARG A 92 9.39 0.79 -1.71
N THR A 93 8.95 0.30 -2.88
CA THR A 93 9.63 0.53 -4.16
C THR A 93 9.71 2.01 -4.51
N LYS A 94 8.62 2.79 -4.36
CA LYS A 94 8.63 4.24 -4.62
C LYS A 94 9.54 4.98 -3.64
N LEU A 95 9.51 4.59 -2.36
CA LEU A 95 10.36 5.19 -1.33
C LEU A 95 11.83 4.85 -1.53
N TYR A 96 12.18 3.60 -1.84
CA TYR A 96 13.55 3.18 -2.13
C TYR A 96 14.14 3.93 -3.34
N LYS A 97 13.37 4.10 -4.43
CA LYS A 97 13.79 4.90 -5.58
C LYS A 97 14.13 6.36 -5.22
N ARG A 98 13.56 6.89 -4.13
CA ARG A 98 13.71 8.29 -3.73
C ARG A 98 14.71 8.51 -2.59
N TYR A 99 14.74 7.60 -1.62
CA TYR A 99 15.45 7.73 -0.35
C TYR A 99 16.35 6.53 -0.03
N GLY A 100 16.33 5.49 -0.87
CA GLY A 100 17.15 4.30 -0.70
C GLY A 100 18.63 4.66 -0.84
N VAL A 101 19.44 4.15 0.08
CA VAL A 101 20.88 4.27 0.00
C VAL A 101 21.43 3.06 -0.74
N ILE A 102 22.24 3.27 -1.78
CA ILE A 102 23.01 2.19 -2.40
C ILE A 102 24.09 1.78 -1.40
N THR A 103 23.80 0.80 -0.55
CA THR A 103 24.85 0.13 0.22
C THR A 103 25.58 -0.80 -0.76
N ALA A 104 26.71 -0.33 -1.29
CA ALA A 104 27.65 -1.24 -1.96
C ALA A 104 28.07 -2.34 -0.97
N PRO A 105 28.19 -3.61 -1.41
CA PRO A 105 28.64 -4.71 -0.57
C PRO A 105 30.07 -4.52 -0.06
#